data_AF-W6TJC6-F1
#
_entry.id   AF-W6TJC6-F1
#
_cell.length_a   1.000
_cell.length_b   1.000
_cell.length_c   1.000
_cell.angle_alpha   90.00
_cell.angle_beta   90.00
_cell.angle_gamma   90.00
#
_symmetry.space_group_name_H-M   'P 1'
#
loop_
_entity.id
_entity.type
_entity.pdbx_description
1 polymer ?
#
loop_
_entity_poly.entity_id
_entity_poly.type
_entity_poly.pdbx_seq_one_letter_code
_entity_poly.pdbx_strand_id
1 'polypeptide(L)'
;MIDVIEFIKKYDNFIIVGHKDPDFDCIGSSLALASFLRRIGKGIILLNEGPFVRKEIIPFKEKFLSKWPNINLLDYAVIILDCSVFDRIGDEFVFYVKDMPILVIDHHSSGDKLDTLGYIDSGAP
;
A
#
# COMPACT_ATOMS: atom_id res chain seq x y z
N MET A 1 -0.03 -22.38 -0.01
CA MET A 1 -0.18 -21.12 0.75
C MET A 1 0.63 -20.12 -0.04
N ILE A 2 0.01 -19.08 -0.61
CA ILE A 2 0.73 -18.11 -1.44
C ILE A 2 1.58 -17.26 -0.50
N ASP A 3 2.90 -17.17 -0.71
CA ASP A 3 3.74 -16.24 0.03
C ASP A 3 3.84 -14.86 -0.66
N VAL A 4 4.53 -13.90 -0.05
CA VAL A 4 4.74 -12.54 -0.59
C VAL A 4 5.29 -12.58 -2.01
N ILE A 5 6.27 -13.45 -2.27
CA ILE A 5 6.97 -13.52 -3.55
C ILE A 5 6.05 -14.11 -4.61
N GLU A 6 5.30 -15.16 -4.27
CA GLU A 6 4.29 -15.75 -5.14
C GLU A 6 3.17 -14.76 -5.48
N PHE A 7 2.72 -13.96 -4.50
CA PHE A 7 1.74 -12.89 -4.74
C PHE A 7 2.27 -11.85 -5.74
N ILE A 8 3.50 -11.35 -5.54
CA ILE A 8 4.13 -10.38 -6.44
C ILE A 8 4.32 -10.94 -7.85
N LYS A 9 4.65 -12.23 -7.97
CA LYS A 9 4.78 -12.89 -9.28
C LYS A 9 3.44 -13.04 -10.00
N LYS A 10 2.36 -13.30 -9.27
CA LYS A 10 1.03 -13.63 -9.81
C LYS A 10 0.33 -12.46 -10.51
N TYR A 11 0.52 -11.23 -10.02
CA TYR A 11 -0.19 -10.04 -10.53
C TYR A 11 0.75 -9.11 -11.28
N ASP A 12 0.25 -8.43 -12.32
CA ASP A 12 1.05 -7.54 -13.16
C ASP A 12 0.92 -6.06 -12.81
N ASN A 13 -0.22 -5.65 -12.24
CA ASN A 13 -0.44 -4.28 -11.79
C ASN A 13 -0.78 -4.26 -10.30
N PHE A 14 -0.20 -3.29 -9.58
CA PHE A 14 -0.45 -3.08 -8.16
C PHE A 14 -0.89 -1.66 -7.85
N ILE A 15 -1.75 -1.57 -6.85
CA ILE A 15 -2.04 -0.34 -6.11
C ILE A 15 -1.33 -0.47 -4.78
N ILE A 16 -0.45 0.47 -4.47
CA ILE A 16 0.18 0.56 -3.15
C ILE A 16 -0.55 1.64 -2.36
N VAL A 17 -1.03 1.29 -1.18
CA VAL A 17 -1.78 2.18 -0.29
C VAL A 17 -1.12 2.18 1.08
N GLY A 18 -0.88 3.38 1.61
CA GLY A 18 -0.39 3.59 2.97
C GLY A 18 -1.46 4.14 3.91
N HIS A 19 -1.12 4.38 5.17
CA HIS A 19 -2.04 5.01 6.11
C HIS A 19 -2.24 6.52 5.81
N LYS A 20 -3.42 7.04 6.18
CA LYS A 20 -3.76 8.47 6.26
C LYS A 20 -2.89 9.17 7.31
N ASP A 21 -2.72 10.47 7.19
CA ASP A 21 -1.73 11.23 7.94
C ASP A 21 -0.31 10.60 7.83
N PRO A 22 0.21 10.41 6.60
CA PRO A 22 1.43 9.66 6.38
C PRO A 22 2.63 10.28 7.10
N ASP A 23 3.56 9.42 7.51
CA ASP A 23 4.89 9.83 7.90
C ASP A 23 5.94 9.42 6.86
N PHE A 24 7.21 9.52 7.21
CA PHE A 24 8.28 9.21 6.26
C PHE A 24 8.41 7.72 5.98
N ASP A 25 8.03 6.83 6.91
CA ASP A 25 8.13 5.39 6.65
C ASP A 25 7.06 4.96 5.65
N CYS A 26 5.81 5.36 5.87
CA CYS A 26 4.72 5.14 4.93
C CYS A 26 5.06 5.60 3.49
N ILE A 27 5.60 6.82 3.34
CA ILE A 27 5.95 7.37 2.02
C ILE A 27 7.23 6.73 1.46
N GLY A 28 8.25 6.55 2.29
CA GLY A 28 9.54 6.00 1.89
C GLY A 28 9.43 4.56 1.43
N SER A 29 8.78 3.72 2.23
CA SER A 29 8.50 2.32 1.92
C SER A 29 7.67 2.19 0.64
N SER A 30 6.62 3.00 0.48
CA SER A 30 5.76 3.01 -0.72
C SER A 30 6.55 3.33 -1.98
N LEU A 31 7.40 4.36 -1.93
CA LEU A 31 8.24 4.77 -3.06
C LEU A 31 9.31 3.72 -3.37
N ALA A 32 9.93 3.13 -2.33
CA ALA A 32 10.94 2.09 -2.49
C ALA A 32 10.36 0.84 -3.16
N LEU A 33 9.21 0.36 -2.67
CA LEU A 33 8.53 -0.81 -3.22
C LEU A 33 8.05 -0.54 -4.65
N ALA A 34 7.43 0.63 -4.91
CA ALA A 34 7.03 1.02 -6.26
C ALA A 34 8.23 1.05 -7.23
N SER A 35 9.37 1.55 -6.76
CA SER A 35 10.61 1.60 -7.56
C SER A 35 11.09 0.19 -7.91
N PHE A 36 11.07 -0.74 -6.95
CA PHE A 36 11.43 -2.14 -7.17
C PHE A 36 10.46 -2.83 -8.14
N LEU A 37 9.16 -2.74 -7.90
CA LEU A 37 8.13 -3.39 -8.71
C LEU A 37 8.14 -2.90 -10.16
N ARG A 38 8.34 -1.60 -10.39
CA ARG A 38 8.51 -1.05 -11.76
C ARG A 38 9.74 -1.62 -12.47
N ARG A 39 10.86 -1.81 -11.76
CA ARG A 39 12.08 -2.39 -12.34
C ARG A 39 11.92 -3.85 -12.77
N ILE A 40 10.99 -4.58 -12.16
CA ILE A 40 10.65 -5.96 -12.56
C ILE A 40 9.44 -6.02 -13.51
N GLY A 41 9.05 -4.89 -14.11
CA GLY A 41 8.05 -4.83 -15.17
C GLY A 41 6.59 -4.70 -14.72
N LYS A 42 6.33 -4.38 -13.45
CA LYS A 42 4.97 -4.25 -12.91
C LYS A 42 4.41 -2.83 -13.07
N GLY A 43 3.11 -2.71 -13.33
CA GLY A 43 2.37 -1.46 -13.32
C GLY A 43 2.08 -1.00 -11.88
N ILE A 44 2.28 0.27 -11.56
CA ILE A 44 2.13 0.76 -10.17
C ILE A 44 1.38 2.08 -10.08
N ILE A 45 0.31 2.08 -9.29
CA ILE A 45 -0.41 3.26 -8.79
C ILE A 45 -0.09 3.43 -7.30
N LEU A 46 0.23 4.67 -6.91
CA LEU A 46 0.47 5.04 -5.51
C LEU A 46 -0.73 5.83 -5.00
N LEU A 47 -1.36 5.39 -3.92
CA LEU A 47 -2.46 6.10 -3.26
C LEU A 47 -2.10 6.47 -1.83
N ASN A 48 -2.47 7.68 -1.43
CA ASN A 48 -2.47 8.09 -0.03
C ASN A 48 -3.46 9.24 0.14
N GLU A 49 -4.42 9.10 1.07
CA GLU A 49 -5.46 10.10 1.34
C GLU A 49 -4.87 11.43 1.84
N GLY A 50 -3.69 11.37 2.47
CA GLY A 50 -3.06 12.48 3.15
C GLY A 50 -3.75 12.76 4.50
N PRO A 51 -3.69 14.02 4.98
CA PRO A 51 -2.93 15.16 4.45
C PRO A 51 -1.40 15.00 4.60
N PHE A 52 -0.66 15.51 3.61
CA PHE A 52 0.82 15.57 3.65
C PHE A 52 1.26 16.84 4.39
N VAL A 53 1.35 16.76 5.72
CA VAL A 53 1.62 17.95 6.58
C VAL A 53 3.09 18.11 6.97
N ARG A 54 3.89 17.04 6.91
CA ARG A 54 5.29 17.05 7.35
C ARG A 54 6.21 17.59 6.25
N LYS A 55 7.19 18.42 6.60
CA LYS A 55 8.07 19.10 5.62
C LYS A 55 8.86 18.12 4.77
N GLU A 56 9.28 17.02 5.37
CA GLU A 56 10.05 15.95 4.76
C GLU A 56 9.26 15.13 3.74
N ILE A 57 7.91 15.08 3.84
CA ILE A 57 7.07 14.30 2.92
C ILE A 57 6.33 15.14 1.87
N ILE A 58 6.12 16.44 2.12
CA ILE A 58 5.44 17.36 1.19
C ILE A 58 5.98 17.27 -0.24
N PRO A 59 7.31 17.22 -0.50
CA PRO A 59 7.84 17.11 -1.86
C PRO A 59 7.40 15.85 -2.61
N PHE A 60 6.94 14.81 -1.91
CA PHE A 60 6.50 13.56 -2.51
C PHE A 60 5.00 13.49 -2.77
N LYS A 61 4.20 14.46 -2.27
CA LYS A 61 2.74 14.47 -2.39
C LYS A 61 2.24 14.19 -3.81
N GLU A 62 2.83 14.87 -4.81
CA GLU A 62 2.42 14.75 -6.22
C GLU A 62 2.72 13.37 -6.84
N LYS A 63 3.41 12.47 -6.13
CA LYS A 63 3.62 11.09 -6.56
C LYS A 63 2.45 10.17 -6.20
N PHE A 64 1.53 10.62 -5.36
CA PHE A 64 0.39 9.85 -4.84
C PHE A 64 -0.92 10.48 -5.31
N LEU A 65 -1.89 9.64 -5.67
CA LEU A 65 -3.26 10.12 -5.84
C LEU A 65 -3.95 10.13 -4.47
N SER A 66 -4.69 11.20 -4.21
CA SER A 66 -5.50 11.38 -2.98
C SER A 66 -6.94 10.88 -3.12
N LYS A 67 -7.29 10.33 -4.28
CA LYS A 67 -8.62 9.80 -4.61
C LYS A 67 -8.46 8.53 -5.41
N TRP A 68 -9.49 7.69 -5.39
CA TRP A 68 -9.49 6.47 -6.18
C TRP A 68 -9.50 6.80 -7.68
N PRO A 69 -8.62 6.20 -8.50
CA PRO A 69 -8.61 6.44 -9.94
C PRO A 69 -9.73 5.67 -10.64
N ASN A 70 -10.14 6.14 -11.82
CA ASN A 70 -11.09 5.39 -12.67
C ASN A 70 -10.35 4.21 -13.35
N ILE A 71 -10.41 3.03 -12.74
CA ILE A 71 -9.75 1.80 -13.20
C ILE A 71 -10.70 0.59 -13.08
N ASN A 72 -10.40 -0.47 -13.81
CA ASN A 72 -11.03 -1.77 -13.62
C ASN A 72 -10.33 -2.53 -12.47
N LEU A 73 -11.06 -2.81 -11.40
CA LEU A 73 -10.50 -3.45 -10.19
C LEU A 73 -9.90 -4.83 -10.47
N LEU A 74 -10.40 -5.55 -11.48
CA LEU A 74 -9.94 -6.90 -11.82
C LEU A 74 -8.50 -6.94 -12.37
N ASP A 75 -7.99 -5.80 -12.84
CA ASP A 75 -6.66 -5.71 -13.44
C ASP A 75 -5.54 -5.46 -12.42
N TYR A 76 -5.89 -5.27 -11.14
CA TYR A 76 -4.98 -4.84 -10.08
C TYR A 76 -5.06 -5.72 -8.83
N ALA A 77 -3.93 -5.87 -8.17
CA ALA A 77 -3.85 -6.31 -6.78
C ALA A 77 -3.45 -5.14 -5.86
N VAL A 78 -3.76 -5.24 -4.58
CA VAL A 78 -3.47 -4.20 -3.58
C VAL A 78 -2.35 -4.65 -2.65
N ILE A 79 -1.40 -3.75 -2.41
CA ILE A 79 -0.42 -3.87 -1.34
C ILE A 79 -0.71 -2.75 -0.34
N ILE A 80 -1.12 -3.13 0.86
CA ILE A 80 -1.25 -2.22 1.99
C ILE A 80 0.08 -2.24 2.72
N LEU A 81 0.70 -1.07 2.86
CA LEU A 81 2.06 -0.93 3.37
C LEU A 81 2.07 -0.03 4.60
N ASP A 82 2.84 -0.42 5.61
CA ASP A 82 2.98 0.31 6.87
C ASP A 82 1.62 0.54 7.57
N CYS A 83 0.70 -0.42 7.41
CA CYS A 83 -0.64 -0.33 7.96
C CYS A 83 -1.32 -1.70 7.99
N SER A 84 -1.64 -2.20 9.18
CA SER A 84 -2.41 -3.43 9.35
C SER A 84 -3.92 -3.20 9.59
N VAL A 85 -4.43 -1.97 9.50
CA VAL A 85 -5.82 -1.63 9.86
C VAL A 85 -6.51 -0.87 8.73
N PHE A 86 -7.61 -1.39 8.19
CA PHE A 86 -8.33 -0.78 7.07
C PHE A 86 -8.78 0.67 7.35
N ASP A 87 -9.30 0.97 8.53
CA ASP A 87 -9.81 2.31 8.88
C ASP A 87 -8.75 3.43 8.81
N ARG A 88 -7.48 3.04 8.70
CA ARG A 88 -6.35 3.95 8.55
C ARG A 88 -5.97 4.22 7.11
N ILE A 89 -6.49 3.54 6.09
CA ILE A 89 -6.11 3.84 4.69
C ILE A 89 -7.05 4.86 4.00
N GLY A 90 -8.16 5.23 4.65
CA GLY A 90 -9.15 6.19 4.12
C GLY A 90 -10.43 5.50 3.62
N ASP A 91 -11.60 6.07 3.92
CA ASP A 91 -12.91 5.41 3.73
C ASP A 91 -13.19 5.06 2.26
N GLU A 92 -12.82 5.97 1.34
CA GLU A 92 -12.94 5.73 -0.09
C GLU A 92 -12.11 4.52 -0.52
N PHE A 93 -10.87 4.40 -0.03
CA PHE A 93 -9.98 3.32 -0.44
C PHE A 93 -10.44 1.98 0.13
N VAL A 94 -10.89 1.95 1.38
CA VAL A 94 -11.46 0.73 2.01
C VAL A 94 -12.63 0.19 1.19
N PHE A 95 -13.50 1.07 0.67
CA PHE A 95 -14.64 0.67 -0.13
C PHE A 95 -14.26 -0.16 -1.37
N TYR A 96 -13.15 0.19 -2.04
CA TYR A 96 -12.69 -0.51 -3.24
C TYR A 96 -11.78 -1.70 -2.93
N VAL A 97 -10.85 -1.54 -1.98
CA VAL A 97 -9.79 -2.51 -1.69
C VAL A 97 -10.37 -3.84 -1.17
N LYS A 98 -11.45 -3.82 -0.40
CA LYS A 98 -12.06 -5.02 0.21
C LYS A 98 -12.44 -6.13 -0.78
N ASP A 99 -12.68 -5.78 -2.04
CA ASP A 99 -13.10 -6.70 -3.11
C ASP A 99 -11.93 -7.12 -4.03
N MET A 100 -10.68 -6.76 -3.66
CA MET A 100 -9.47 -7.02 -4.44
C MET A 100 -8.56 -8.05 -3.75
N PRO A 101 -7.60 -8.66 -4.47
CA PRO A 101 -6.52 -9.42 -3.85
C PRO A 101 -5.63 -8.48 -3.02
N ILE A 102 -5.43 -8.79 -1.73
CA ILE A 102 -4.68 -7.93 -0.81
C ILE A 102 -3.46 -8.66 -0.28
N LEU A 103 -2.34 -7.94 -0.25
CA LEU A 103 -1.15 -8.25 0.51
C LEU A 103 -0.89 -7.14 1.52
N VAL A 104 -0.67 -7.48 2.78
CA VAL A 104 -0.24 -6.53 3.83
C VAL A 104 1.25 -6.71 4.09
N ILE A 105 2.00 -5.61 4.14
CA ILE A 105 3.40 -5.60 4.60
C ILE A 105 3.50 -4.54 5.69
N ASP A 106 3.82 -4.94 6.90
CA ASP A 106 3.85 -4.06 8.07
C ASP A 106 4.92 -4.51 9.08
N HIS A 107 5.30 -3.63 9.98
CA HIS A 107 6.24 -3.88 11.07
C HIS A 107 5.60 -3.63 12.45
N HIS A 108 4.39 -3.08 12.51
CA HIS A 108 3.71 -2.86 13.77
C HIS A 108 3.37 -4.19 14.49
N SER A 109 3.81 -4.32 15.73
CA SER A 109 3.52 -5.49 16.58
C SER A 109 2.07 -5.51 17.10
N SER A 110 1.38 -4.36 17.07
CA SER A 110 0.09 -4.11 17.68
C SER A 110 -0.95 -3.63 16.65
N GLY A 111 -2.10 -4.30 16.60
CA GLY A 111 -3.25 -3.92 15.77
C GLY A 111 -4.14 -5.12 15.47
N ASP A 112 -5.42 -4.86 15.16
CA ASP A 112 -6.30 -5.87 14.57
C ASP A 112 -5.74 -6.20 13.18
N LYS A 113 -5.18 -7.40 13.04
CA LYS A 113 -4.61 -7.85 11.78
C LYS A 113 -5.74 -8.12 10.80
N LEU A 114 -5.60 -7.64 9.56
CA LEU A 114 -6.46 -8.05 8.48
C LEU A 114 -6.34 -9.56 8.28
N ASP A 115 -7.47 -10.25 8.12
CA ASP A 115 -7.50 -11.68 7.75
C ASP A 115 -7.19 -11.84 6.25
N THR A 116 -6.00 -11.42 5.87
CA THR A 116 -5.49 -11.38 4.50
C THR A 116 -4.06 -11.89 4.47
N LEU A 117 -3.51 -12.14 3.27
CA LEU A 117 -2.10 -12.50 3.14
C LEU A 117 -1.25 -11.35 3.68
N GLY A 118 -0.36 -11.64 4.63
CA GLY A 118 0.45 -10.60 5.26
C GLY A 118 1.86 -11.06 5.61
N TYR A 119 2.82 -10.15 5.53
CA TYR A 119 4.15 -10.27 6.11
C TYR A 119 4.30 -9.20 7.19
N ILE A 120 4.40 -9.64 8.44
CA ILE A 120 4.56 -8.75 9.60
C ILE A 120 5.84 -9.10 10.33
N ASP A 121 6.79 -8.17 10.35
CA ASP A 121 8.08 -8.33 11.03
C ASP A 121 8.32 -7.18 11.99
N SER A 122 8.00 -7.40 13.28
CA SER A 122 8.16 -6.38 14.32
C SER A 122 9.61 -6.12 14.74
N GLY A 123 10.58 -6.83 14.14
CA GLY A 123 11.99 -6.49 14.26
C GLY A 123 12.46 -5.45 13.24
N ALA A 124 11.64 -5.13 12.24
CA ALA A 124 11.92 -4.10 11.25
C ALA A 124 11.66 -2.70 11.83
N PRO A 125 12.52 -1.71 11.50
CA PRO A 125 12.43 -0.34 12.01
C PRO A 125 11.17 0.37 11.54
#